data_AF-A0A7V0P1G1-F1
#
_entry.id   AF-A0A7V0P1G1-F1
#
_cell.length_a   1.000
_cell.length_b   1.000
_cell.length_c   1.000
_cell.angle_alpha   90.00
_cell.angle_beta   90.00
_cell.angle_gamma   90.00
#
_symmetry.space_group_name_H-M   'P 1'
#
loop_
_entity.id
_entity.type
_entity.pdbx_description
1 polymer ?
#
loop_
_entity_poly.entity_id
_entity_poly.type
_entity_poly.pdbx_seq_one_letter_code
_entity_poly.pdbx_strand_id
1 'polypeptide(L)'
;EDFVLTSKIKLALINEGHHDLTVKCEEGTATIEVNRAVVRMEHFMEQIRKIAASVPGVKGARAIVGPKFHQQPMIAKVEFELPKKVLLVDDEKEFVHTLSERLQTRNMESSVVYDGEQALSFVKSDEPEVMVLDLKMPGIDGLEVLRRVKKEHPDVEVIILTGHGSEKEEAAAMELGAFAYLQKPVNIDVLAQKMKEAYRKISEKKAAR
;
A
#
# COMPACT_ATOMS: atom_id res chain seq x y z
N GLU A 1 23.65 18.03 -36.68
CA GLU A 1 24.54 16.87 -36.42
C GLU A 1 24.04 16.01 -35.26
N ASP A 2 23.62 16.63 -34.15
CA ASP A 2 23.13 15.92 -32.95
C ASP A 2 21.91 15.00 -33.15
N PHE A 3 20.99 15.34 -34.04
CA PHE A 3 19.85 14.47 -34.38
C PHE A 3 20.30 13.14 -35.03
N VAL A 4 21.31 13.21 -35.91
CA VAL A 4 21.89 12.04 -36.56
C VAL A 4 22.63 11.18 -35.55
N LEU A 5 23.38 11.80 -34.63
CA LEU A 5 24.06 11.11 -33.53
C LEU A 5 23.07 10.41 -32.60
N THR A 6 21.99 11.10 -32.20
CA THR A 6 20.92 10.53 -31.38
C THR A 6 20.33 9.27 -32.01
N SER A 7 20.06 9.31 -33.31
CA SER A 7 19.49 8.18 -34.05
C SER A 7 20.46 6.99 -34.12
N LYS A 8 21.75 7.24 -34.39
CA LYS A 8 22.80 6.21 -34.42
C LYS A 8 22.98 5.53 -33.05
N ILE A 9 22.99 6.31 -31.98
CA ILE A 9 23.11 5.79 -30.60
C ILE A 9 21.89 4.96 -30.23
N LYS A 10 20.69 5.42 -30.58
CA LYS A 10 19.45 4.68 -30.31
C LYS A 10 19.46 3.32 -31.02
N LEU A 11 19.92 3.27 -32.28
CA LEU A 11 20.10 2.02 -33.03
C LEU A 11 21.13 1.08 -32.37
N ALA A 12 22.28 1.60 -31.94
CA ALA A 12 23.30 0.80 -31.26
C ALA A 12 22.79 0.17 -29.97
N LEU A 13 22.06 0.93 -29.15
CA LEU A 13 21.45 0.42 -27.91
C LEU A 13 20.38 -0.65 -28.18
N ILE A 14 19.56 -0.47 -29.22
CA ILE A 14 18.54 -1.44 -29.64
C ILE A 14 19.18 -2.77 -30.07
N ASN A 15 20.29 -2.73 -30.81
CA ASN A 15 20.99 -3.94 -31.25
C ASN A 15 21.59 -4.75 -30.09
N GLU A 16 21.95 -4.08 -28.99
CA GLU A 16 22.42 -4.72 -27.74
C GLU A 16 21.25 -5.13 -26.82
N GLY A 17 20.01 -5.07 -27.30
CA GLY A 17 18.81 -5.50 -26.55
C GLY A 17 18.23 -4.44 -25.60
N HIS A 18 18.62 -3.18 -25.74
CA HIS A 18 18.15 -2.08 -24.89
C HIS A 18 17.13 -1.20 -25.63
N HIS A 19 15.85 -1.60 -25.57
CA HIS A 19 14.79 -0.97 -26.37
C HIS A 19 14.08 0.22 -25.68
N ASP A 20 14.13 0.30 -24.35
CA ASP A 20 13.35 1.27 -23.54
C ASP A 20 14.19 2.40 -22.95
N LEU A 21 15.05 3.01 -23.77
CA LEU A 21 15.93 4.10 -23.37
C LEU A 21 15.61 5.39 -24.13
N THR A 22 15.68 6.53 -23.44
CA THR A 22 15.58 7.84 -24.10
C THR A 22 16.99 8.38 -24.30
N VAL A 23 17.31 8.81 -25.52
CA VAL A 23 18.62 9.35 -25.87
C VAL A 23 18.45 10.77 -26.36
N LYS A 24 19.29 11.69 -25.86
CA LYS A 24 19.41 13.06 -26.33
C LYS A 24 20.87 13.36 -26.59
N CYS A 25 21.18 14.11 -27.66
CA CYS A 25 22.52 14.63 -27.90
C CYS A 25 22.48 16.15 -27.98
N GLU A 26 23.45 16.78 -27.32
CA GLU A 26 23.67 18.22 -27.38
C GLU A 26 25.18 18.45 -27.52
N GLU A 27 25.58 19.20 -28.55
CA GLU A 27 26.99 19.54 -28.85
C GLU A 27 27.92 18.31 -28.99
N GLY A 28 27.39 17.18 -29.49
CA GLY A 28 28.11 15.92 -29.60
C GLY A 28 28.24 15.12 -28.30
N THR A 29 27.61 15.54 -27.20
CA THR A 29 27.53 14.79 -25.95
C THR A 29 26.19 14.07 -25.83
N ALA A 30 26.23 12.75 -25.64
CA ALA A 30 25.05 11.91 -25.49
C ALA A 30 24.63 11.78 -24.03
N THR A 31 23.34 11.98 -23.77
CA THR A 31 22.67 11.71 -22.49
C THR A 31 21.66 10.60 -22.69
N ILE A 32 21.83 9.49 -21.98
CA ILE A 32 20.91 8.35 -21.99
C ILE A 32 20.13 8.34 -20.69
N GLU A 33 18.82 8.48 -20.78
CA GLU A 33 17.90 8.42 -19.65
C GLU A 33 17.36 6.98 -19.49
N VAL A 34 17.62 6.39 -18.33
CA VAL A 34 17.07 5.09 -17.92
C VAL A 34 15.73 5.34 -17.22
N ASN A 35 14.64 4.84 -17.81
CA ASN A 35 13.27 5.01 -17.30
C ASN A 35 12.67 3.69 -16.76
N ARG A 36 13.50 2.71 -16.40
CA ARG A 36 13.08 1.40 -15.88
C ARG A 36 13.96 0.90 -14.74
N ALA A 37 13.42 0.01 -13.92
CA ALA A 37 14.19 -0.72 -12.93
C ALA A 37 15.07 -1.80 -13.58
N VAL A 38 16.30 -1.91 -13.10
CA VAL A 38 17.28 -2.95 -13.47
C VAL A 38 17.98 -3.40 -12.19
N VAL A 39 18.22 -4.72 -12.07
CA VAL A 39 18.72 -5.35 -10.84
C VAL A 39 20.09 -4.81 -10.41
N ARG A 40 20.95 -4.42 -11.36
CA ARG A 40 22.27 -3.82 -11.11
C ARG A 40 22.40 -2.50 -11.86
N MET A 41 21.84 -1.44 -11.26
CA MET A 41 21.76 -0.10 -11.87
C MET A 41 23.12 0.45 -12.30
N GLU A 42 24.13 0.39 -11.43
CA GLU A 42 25.48 0.89 -11.73
C GLU A 42 26.09 0.19 -12.95
N HIS A 43 26.03 -1.14 -12.97
CA HIS A 43 26.57 -1.94 -14.08
C HIS A 43 25.82 -1.66 -15.39
N PHE A 44 24.49 -1.58 -15.34
CA PHE A 44 23.66 -1.28 -16.50
C PHE A 44 23.94 0.13 -17.06
N MET A 45 24.03 1.14 -16.18
CA MET A 45 24.38 2.51 -16.58
C MET A 45 25.78 2.59 -17.21
N GLU A 46 26.74 1.83 -16.69
CA GLU A 46 28.07 1.74 -17.27
C GLU A 46 28.05 1.08 -18.67
N GLN A 47 27.30 0.00 -18.83
CA GLN A 47 27.15 -0.70 -20.11
C GLN A 47 26.56 0.22 -21.20
N ILE A 48 25.41 0.84 -20.96
CA ILE A 48 24.75 1.70 -21.95
C ILE A 48 25.59 2.94 -22.28
N ARG A 49 26.33 3.47 -21.30
CA ARG A 49 27.28 4.57 -21.51
C ARG A 49 28.41 4.15 -22.45
N LYS A 50 28.98 2.96 -22.28
CA LYS A 50 30.03 2.43 -23.16
C LYS A 50 29.54 2.23 -24.58
N ILE A 51 28.33 1.68 -24.75
CA ILE A 51 27.70 1.49 -26.06
C ILE A 51 27.55 2.84 -26.77
N ALA A 52 27.00 3.86 -26.10
CA ALA A 52 26.87 5.19 -26.69
C ALA A 52 28.21 5.84 -27.02
N ALA A 53 29.23 5.67 -26.17
CA ALA A 53 30.57 6.21 -26.41
C ALA A 53 31.30 5.54 -27.60
N SER A 54 30.95 4.29 -27.94
CA SER A 54 31.51 3.59 -29.11
C SER A 54 30.97 4.07 -30.46
N VAL A 55 29.92 4.90 -30.47
CA VAL A 55 29.34 5.41 -31.71
C VAL A 55 30.24 6.50 -32.32
N PRO A 56 30.68 6.37 -33.59
CA PRO A 56 31.53 7.35 -34.23
C PRO A 56 30.91 8.76 -34.26
N GLY A 57 31.65 9.74 -33.77
CA GLY A 57 31.23 11.15 -33.70
C GLY A 57 30.70 11.60 -32.34
N VAL A 58 30.57 10.69 -31.37
CA VAL A 58 30.22 11.04 -29.98
C VAL A 58 31.46 11.54 -29.25
N LYS A 59 31.40 12.77 -28.71
CA LYS A 59 32.50 13.38 -27.92
C LYS A 59 32.47 12.96 -26.46
N GLY A 60 31.31 12.59 -25.94
CA GLY A 60 31.13 12.11 -24.58
C GLY A 60 29.77 11.46 -24.38
N ALA A 61 29.67 10.56 -23.42
CA ALA A 61 28.42 9.88 -23.07
C ALA A 61 28.22 9.85 -21.56
N ARG A 62 26.99 10.14 -21.12
CA ARG A 62 26.53 10.00 -19.74
C ARG A 62 25.22 9.22 -19.70
N ALA A 63 25.13 8.30 -18.75
CA ALA A 63 23.87 7.67 -18.39
C ALA A 63 23.33 8.39 -17.16
N ILE A 64 22.08 8.81 -17.22
CA ILE A 64 21.37 9.40 -16.09
C ILE A 64 20.11 8.60 -15.84
N VAL A 65 19.69 8.68 -14.59
CA VAL A 65 18.38 8.27 -14.17
C VAL A 65 17.38 9.33 -14.66
N GLY A 66 16.46 8.95 -15.55
CA GLY A 66 15.49 9.89 -16.12
C GLY A 66 14.44 10.34 -15.09
N PRO A 67 13.73 11.46 -15.31
CA PRO A 67 12.68 11.92 -14.40
C PRO A 67 11.50 10.93 -14.28
N LYS A 68 11.36 10.00 -15.25
CA LYS A 68 10.39 8.89 -15.21
C LYS A 68 10.93 7.63 -14.51
N PHE A 69 12.13 7.67 -13.93
CA PHE A 69 12.68 6.59 -13.12
C PHE A 69 11.89 6.29 -11.85
N HIS A 70 10.90 7.12 -11.52
CA HIS A 70 9.84 6.75 -10.60
C HIS A 70 8.51 6.69 -11.35
N GLN A 71 8.23 5.55 -11.99
CA GLN A 71 6.87 5.00 -11.97
C GLN A 71 6.87 3.52 -12.37
N GLN A 72 7.39 2.67 -11.48
CA GLN A 72 6.60 1.50 -11.12
C GLN A 72 6.24 1.61 -9.64
N PRO A 73 5.00 2.01 -9.33
CA PRO A 73 4.44 1.74 -8.04
C PRO A 73 3.01 1.22 -8.23
N MET A 74 2.85 0.06 -8.87
CA MET A 74 1.57 -0.63 -8.82
C MET A 74 1.60 -1.85 -7.90
N ILE A 75 2.75 -2.49 -7.71
CA ILE A 75 2.84 -3.63 -6.78
C ILE A 75 3.28 -3.16 -5.39
N ALA A 76 4.36 -2.36 -5.29
CA ALA A 76 4.87 -1.90 -3.99
C ALA A 76 4.04 -0.79 -3.33
N LYS A 77 3.42 0.15 -4.07
CA LYS A 77 2.57 1.18 -3.42
C LYS A 77 1.28 0.60 -2.84
N VAL A 78 0.72 -0.43 -3.48
CA VAL A 78 -0.47 -1.11 -2.96
C VAL A 78 -0.13 -1.80 -1.64
N GLU A 79 1.04 -2.44 -1.52
CA GLU A 79 1.50 -3.03 -0.25
C GLU A 79 1.79 -2.02 0.87
N PHE A 80 2.12 -0.76 0.52
CA PHE A 80 2.33 0.33 1.50
C PHE A 80 1.07 1.11 1.87
N GLU A 81 -0.07 0.84 1.21
CA GLU A 81 -1.37 1.48 1.48
C GLU A 81 -2.43 0.50 2.01
N LEU A 82 -2.07 -0.77 2.20
CA LEU A 82 -2.93 -1.78 2.78
C LEU A 82 -2.50 -2.10 4.22
N PRO A 83 -3.45 -2.23 5.17
CA PRO A 83 -3.13 -2.76 6.48
C PRO A 83 -2.64 -4.20 6.33
N LYS A 84 -1.51 -4.52 6.97
CA LYS A 84 -0.92 -5.85 6.98
C LYS A 84 -1.51 -6.72 8.08
N LYS A 85 -1.92 -6.08 9.18
CA LYS A 85 -2.55 -6.76 10.32
C LYS A 85 -3.98 -6.27 10.50
N VAL A 86 -4.92 -7.03 9.95
CA VAL A 86 -6.35 -6.81 10.17
C VAL A 86 -6.86 -7.79 11.22
N LEU A 87 -7.68 -7.33 12.15
CA LEU A 87 -8.43 -8.18 13.07
C LEU A 87 -9.93 -8.06 12.78
N LEU A 88 -10.61 -9.19 12.54
CA LEU A 88 -12.07 -9.26 12.46
C LEU A 88 -12.61 -9.85 13.76
N VAL A 89 -13.57 -9.15 14.38
CA VAL A 89 -14.15 -9.49 15.68
C VAL A 89 -15.66 -9.53 15.56
N ASP A 90 -16.23 -10.73 15.50
CA ASP A 90 -17.67 -10.93 15.31
C ASP A 90 -18.01 -12.41 15.58
N ASP A 91 -19.11 -12.67 16.31
CA ASP A 91 -19.50 -14.02 16.72
C ASP A 91 -20.18 -14.83 15.60
N GLU A 92 -20.59 -14.16 14.51
CA GLU A 92 -21.15 -14.77 13.31
C GLU A 92 -20.05 -15.43 12.44
N LYS A 93 -19.63 -16.64 12.82
CA LYS A 93 -18.51 -17.37 12.17
C LYS A 93 -18.55 -17.42 10.64
N GLU A 94 -19.73 -17.65 10.06
CA GLU A 94 -19.91 -17.74 8.60
C GLU A 94 -19.69 -16.38 7.92
N PHE A 95 -20.19 -15.30 8.53
CA PHE A 95 -19.99 -13.94 8.05
C PHE A 95 -18.50 -13.58 8.07
N VAL A 96 -17.81 -13.84 9.19
CA VAL A 96 -16.39 -13.51 9.33
C VAL A 96 -15.52 -14.32 8.39
N HIS A 97 -15.82 -15.61 8.20
CA HIS A 97 -15.10 -16.44 7.26
C HIS A 97 -15.23 -15.91 5.83
N THR A 98 -16.47 -15.64 5.39
CA THR A 98 -16.74 -15.05 4.07
C THR A 98 -16.04 -13.69 3.90
N LEU A 99 -16.05 -12.87 4.96
CA LEU A 99 -15.40 -11.58 4.95
C LEU A 99 -13.87 -11.70 4.82
N SER A 100 -13.26 -12.61 5.58
CA SER A 100 -11.84 -12.92 5.54
C SER A 100 -11.40 -13.36 4.14
N GLU A 101 -12.13 -14.28 3.49
CA GLU A 101 -11.83 -14.70 2.12
C GLU A 101 -11.90 -13.52 1.13
N ARG A 102 -12.94 -12.68 1.26
CA ARG A 102 -13.10 -11.50 0.40
C ARG A 102 -12.01 -10.44 0.61
N LEU A 103 -11.50 -10.29 1.82
CA LEU A 103 -10.37 -9.42 2.12
C LEU A 103 -9.06 -10.01 1.56
N GLN A 104 -8.88 -11.32 1.66
CA GLN A 104 -7.71 -12.01 1.12
C GLN A 104 -7.61 -11.84 -0.40
N THR A 105 -8.72 -11.91 -1.15
CA THR A 105 -8.73 -11.60 -2.60
C THR A 105 -8.32 -10.16 -2.94
N ARG A 106 -8.28 -9.28 -1.94
CA ARG A 106 -7.84 -7.87 -2.03
C ARG A 106 -6.46 -7.65 -1.41
N ASN A 107 -5.69 -8.73 -1.18
CA ASN A 107 -4.36 -8.72 -0.56
C ASN A 107 -4.34 -8.13 0.86
N MET A 108 -5.44 -8.27 1.61
CA MET A 108 -5.50 -7.95 3.03
C MET A 108 -5.61 -9.27 3.81
N GLU A 109 -4.60 -9.60 4.60
CA GLU A 109 -4.66 -10.74 5.52
C GLU A 109 -5.37 -10.32 6.81
N SER A 110 -6.26 -11.18 7.30
CA SER A 110 -7.03 -10.95 8.52
C SER A 110 -6.91 -12.10 9.50
N SER A 111 -6.65 -11.77 10.76
CA SER A 111 -6.91 -12.65 11.89
C SER A 111 -8.37 -12.55 12.32
N VAL A 112 -8.90 -13.63 12.86
CA VAL A 112 -10.32 -13.75 13.21
C VAL A 112 -10.45 -14.18 14.66
N VAL A 113 -11.33 -13.50 15.39
CA VAL A 113 -11.76 -13.87 16.75
C VAL A 113 -13.28 -13.70 16.85
N TYR A 114 -13.90 -14.39 17.80
CA TYR A 114 -15.36 -14.55 17.84
C TYR A 114 -16.04 -13.95 19.07
N ASP A 115 -15.30 -13.27 19.94
CA ASP A 115 -15.84 -12.57 21.09
C ASP A 115 -14.89 -11.45 21.57
N GLY A 116 -15.40 -10.61 22.46
CA GLY A 116 -14.64 -9.47 22.99
C GLY A 116 -13.46 -9.86 23.89
N GLU A 117 -13.46 -11.02 24.56
CA GLU A 117 -12.33 -11.45 25.38
C GLU A 117 -11.14 -11.85 24.50
N GLN A 118 -11.41 -12.65 23.46
CA GLN A 118 -10.42 -13.03 22.45
C GLN A 118 -9.88 -11.80 21.72
N ALA A 119 -10.74 -10.82 21.40
CA ALA A 119 -10.30 -9.56 20.79
C ALA A 119 -9.32 -8.78 21.67
N LEU A 120 -9.65 -8.58 22.95
CA LEU A 120 -8.78 -7.88 23.88
C LEU A 120 -7.46 -8.63 24.12
N SER A 121 -7.50 -9.97 24.18
CA SER A 121 -6.30 -10.79 24.28
C SER A 121 -5.43 -10.68 23.03
N PHE A 122 -6.04 -10.71 21.84
CA PHE A 122 -5.33 -10.62 20.57
C PHE A 122 -4.62 -9.26 20.44
N VAL A 123 -5.35 -8.17 20.68
CA VAL A 123 -4.80 -6.79 20.58
C VAL A 123 -3.58 -6.61 21.48
N LYS A 124 -3.58 -7.20 22.67
CA LYS A 124 -2.41 -7.17 23.58
C LYS A 124 -1.20 -7.93 23.07
N SER A 125 -1.41 -8.97 22.26
CA SER A 125 -0.34 -9.87 21.81
C SER A 125 0.29 -9.47 20.48
N ASP A 126 -0.51 -9.06 19.49
CA ASP A 126 -0.04 -8.85 18.12
C ASP A 126 -0.33 -7.44 17.56
N GLU A 127 -1.11 -6.64 18.31
CA GLU A 127 -1.48 -5.24 18.03
C GLU A 127 -1.84 -4.97 16.55
N PRO A 128 -3.10 -5.22 16.14
CA PRO A 128 -3.52 -5.04 14.76
C PRO A 128 -3.51 -3.56 14.35
N GLU A 129 -3.32 -3.29 13.06
CA GLU A 129 -3.38 -1.91 12.54
C GLU A 129 -4.84 -1.47 12.40
N VAL A 130 -5.68 -2.36 11.89
CA VAL A 130 -7.12 -2.11 11.72
C VAL A 130 -7.91 -3.25 12.35
N MET A 131 -8.85 -2.89 13.21
CA MET A 131 -9.82 -3.81 13.80
C MET A 131 -11.22 -3.53 13.25
N VAL A 132 -11.89 -4.56 12.72
CA VAL A 132 -13.31 -4.52 12.38
C VAL A 132 -14.07 -5.21 13.48
N LEU A 133 -14.97 -4.49 14.14
CA LEU A 133 -15.60 -4.91 15.40
C LEU A 133 -17.13 -4.87 15.30
N ASP A 134 -17.77 -6.00 15.58
CA ASP A 134 -19.21 -6.04 15.81
C ASP A 134 -19.56 -5.50 17.22
N LEU A 135 -20.76 -4.92 17.37
CA LEU A 135 -21.22 -4.40 18.67
C LEU A 135 -21.99 -5.44 19.49
N LYS A 136 -22.73 -6.32 18.83
CA LYS A 136 -23.64 -7.28 19.44
C LYS A 136 -23.01 -8.66 19.47
N MET A 137 -22.09 -8.83 20.41
CA MET A 137 -21.47 -10.12 20.69
C MET A 137 -21.83 -10.62 22.09
N PRO A 138 -21.81 -11.94 22.33
CA PRO A 138 -21.93 -12.49 23.67
C PRO A 138 -20.73 -12.11 24.55
N GLY A 139 -20.97 -11.98 25.85
CA GLY A 139 -19.93 -11.65 26.83
C GLY A 139 -19.66 -10.16 26.90
N ILE A 140 -18.47 -9.73 26.43
CA ILE A 140 -18.07 -8.32 26.47
C ILE A 140 -18.69 -7.59 25.27
N ASP A 141 -19.46 -6.55 25.56
CA ASP A 141 -20.06 -5.67 24.56
C ASP A 141 -19.01 -4.95 23.69
N GLY A 142 -19.29 -4.81 22.39
CA GLY A 142 -18.34 -4.22 21.45
C GLY A 142 -17.99 -2.75 21.75
N LEU A 143 -18.90 -1.95 22.33
CA LEU A 143 -18.55 -0.60 22.77
C LEU A 143 -17.54 -0.62 23.92
N GLU A 144 -17.64 -1.61 24.82
CA GLU A 144 -16.68 -1.78 25.91
C GLU A 144 -15.32 -2.25 25.38
N VAL A 145 -15.30 -3.14 24.37
CA VAL A 145 -14.06 -3.52 23.66
C VAL A 145 -13.43 -2.29 23.03
N LEU A 146 -14.19 -1.49 22.27
CA LEU A 146 -13.73 -0.25 21.64
C LEU A 146 -13.11 0.70 22.67
N ARG A 147 -13.81 0.93 23.79
CA ARG A 147 -13.35 1.81 24.86
C ARG A 147 -12.02 1.37 25.44
N ARG A 148 -11.84 0.07 25.68
CA ARG A 148 -10.58 -0.48 26.22
C ARG A 148 -9.46 -0.41 25.19
N VAL A 149 -9.72 -0.80 23.94
CA VAL A 149 -8.73 -0.76 22.86
C VAL A 149 -8.26 0.67 22.63
N LYS A 150 -9.15 1.66 22.54
CA LYS A 150 -8.74 3.06 22.34
C LYS A 150 -8.01 3.67 23.53
N LYS A 151 -8.22 3.15 24.73
CA LYS A 151 -7.50 3.57 25.94
C LYS A 151 -6.10 2.95 26.05
N GLU A 152 -5.99 1.65 25.82
CA GLU A 152 -4.75 0.88 26.02
C GLU A 152 -3.86 0.88 24.75
N HIS A 153 -4.49 0.90 23.57
CA HIS A 153 -3.86 0.81 22.25
C HIS A 153 -4.41 1.88 21.29
N PRO A 154 -4.14 3.18 21.56
CA PRO A 154 -4.74 4.30 20.82
C PRO A 154 -4.33 4.38 19.33
N ASP A 155 -3.27 3.68 18.94
CA ASP A 155 -2.78 3.62 17.56
C ASP A 155 -3.50 2.55 16.72
N VAL A 156 -4.32 1.68 17.33
CA VAL A 156 -5.22 0.74 16.62
C VAL A 156 -6.42 1.50 16.10
N GLU A 157 -6.67 1.47 14.78
CA GLU A 157 -7.88 2.06 14.20
C GLU A 157 -9.02 1.05 14.16
N VAL A 158 -10.19 1.47 14.66
CA VAL A 158 -11.33 0.57 14.87
C VAL A 158 -12.48 1.00 13.98
N ILE A 159 -12.98 0.08 13.16
CA ILE A 159 -14.17 0.24 12.33
C ILE A 159 -15.27 -0.60 12.95
N ILE A 160 -16.39 0.02 13.29
CA ILE A 160 -17.57 -0.71 13.75
C ILE A 160 -18.31 -1.25 12.53
N LEU A 161 -18.69 -2.53 12.59
CA LEU A 161 -19.49 -3.20 11.57
C LEU A 161 -20.57 -4.03 12.25
N THR A 162 -21.80 -3.52 12.32
CA THR A 162 -22.90 -4.18 13.06
C THR A 162 -24.18 -4.28 12.24
N GLY A 163 -24.93 -5.36 12.40
CA GLY A 163 -26.28 -5.51 11.83
C GLY A 163 -27.37 -4.87 12.70
N HIS A 164 -27.06 -4.57 13.96
CA HIS A 164 -28.02 -4.11 14.96
C HIS A 164 -27.45 -2.91 15.70
N GLY A 165 -27.60 -1.74 15.09
CA GLY A 165 -27.08 -0.49 15.59
C GLY A 165 -28.15 0.59 15.68
N SER A 166 -28.22 1.27 16.82
CA SER A 166 -29.01 2.49 17.00
C SER A 166 -28.17 3.74 16.73
N GLU A 167 -28.80 4.86 16.37
CA GLU A 167 -28.13 6.17 16.23
C GLU A 167 -27.34 6.54 17.50
N LYS A 168 -27.83 6.13 18.67
CA LYS A 168 -27.16 6.35 19.95
C LYS A 168 -25.86 5.55 20.08
N GLU A 169 -25.86 4.30 19.61
CA GLU A 169 -24.66 3.44 19.63
C GLU A 169 -23.64 3.91 18.58
N GLU A 170 -24.09 4.38 17.42
CA GLU A 170 -23.23 5.01 16.43
C GLU A 170 -22.56 6.26 16.99
N ALA A 171 -23.34 7.18 17.59
CA ALA A 171 -22.79 8.37 18.21
C ALA A 171 -21.78 8.02 19.32
N ALA A 172 -22.11 7.07 20.20
CA ALA A 172 -21.22 6.63 21.27
C ALA A 172 -19.92 6.00 20.73
N ALA A 173 -19.99 5.17 19.69
CA ALA A 173 -18.82 4.58 19.07
C ALA A 173 -17.89 5.65 18.48
N MET A 174 -18.46 6.64 17.78
CA MET A 174 -17.68 7.73 17.18
C MET A 174 -17.04 8.63 18.27
N GLU A 175 -17.77 8.93 19.36
CA GLU A 175 -17.22 9.67 20.51
C GLU A 175 -16.08 8.92 21.22
N LEU A 176 -16.15 7.59 21.30
CA LEU A 176 -15.09 6.74 21.82
C LEU A 176 -13.86 6.64 20.90
N GLY A 177 -13.94 7.23 19.70
CA GLY A 177 -12.84 7.33 18.76
C GLY A 177 -12.81 6.24 17.69
N ALA A 178 -13.93 5.56 17.43
CA ALA A 178 -14.06 4.72 16.24
C ALA A 178 -13.72 5.53 14.98
N PHE A 179 -13.01 4.90 14.05
CA PHE A 179 -12.63 5.52 12.78
C PHE A 179 -13.84 5.66 11.86
N ALA A 180 -14.67 4.62 11.80
CA ALA A 180 -15.88 4.58 11.00
C ALA A 180 -16.90 3.64 11.62
N TYR A 181 -18.16 3.85 11.24
CA TYR A 181 -19.29 3.02 11.62
C TYR A 181 -19.99 2.57 10.34
N LEU A 182 -20.21 1.26 10.19
CA LEU A 182 -20.83 0.64 9.02
C LEU A 182 -21.92 -0.32 9.48
N GLN A 183 -23.02 -0.38 8.72
CA GLN A 183 -24.09 -1.33 8.98
C GLN A 183 -23.95 -2.58 8.10
N LYS A 184 -24.28 -3.75 8.65
CA LYS A 184 -24.49 -4.97 7.88
C LYS A 184 -25.89 -4.91 7.22
N PRO A 185 -26.06 -5.40 5.98
CA PRO A 185 -25.02 -5.94 5.10
C PRO A 185 -24.13 -4.84 4.51
N VAL A 186 -22.82 -5.09 4.50
CA VAL A 186 -21.84 -4.12 3.99
C VAL A 186 -21.35 -4.49 2.60
N ASN A 187 -21.16 -3.48 1.74
CA ASN A 187 -20.41 -3.66 0.50
C ASN A 187 -18.91 -3.77 0.85
N ILE A 188 -18.28 -4.89 0.46
CA ILE A 188 -16.87 -5.15 0.74
C ILE A 188 -15.93 -4.06 0.22
N ASP A 189 -16.25 -3.43 -0.91
CA ASP A 189 -15.40 -2.37 -1.46
C ASP A 189 -15.46 -1.10 -0.61
N VAL A 190 -16.62 -0.84 0.02
CA VAL A 190 -16.78 0.26 0.98
C VAL A 190 -15.97 -0.02 2.24
N LEU A 191 -16.06 -1.24 2.80
CA LEU A 191 -15.26 -1.62 3.97
C LEU A 191 -13.76 -1.56 3.65
N ALA A 192 -13.32 -2.14 2.55
CA ALA A 192 -11.92 -2.14 2.14
C ALA A 192 -11.39 -0.71 1.96
N GLN A 193 -12.21 0.20 1.40
CA GLN A 193 -11.86 1.60 1.29
C GLN A 193 -11.70 2.27 2.67
N LYS A 194 -12.61 1.99 3.61
CA LYS A 194 -12.51 2.50 4.99
C LYS A 194 -11.28 1.96 5.72
N MET A 195 -10.93 0.69 5.52
CA MET A 195 -9.72 0.09 6.09
C MET A 195 -8.44 0.76 5.55
N LYS A 196 -8.39 1.09 4.25
CA LYS A 196 -7.28 1.85 3.67
C LYS A 196 -7.18 3.26 4.24
N GLU A 197 -8.30 3.95 4.38
CA GLU A 197 -8.34 5.29 4.98
C GLU A 197 -7.88 5.27 6.44
N ALA A 198 -8.31 4.26 7.21
CA ALA A 198 -7.89 4.05 8.59
C ALA A 198 -6.38 3.79 8.67
N TYR A 199 -5.85 2.92 7.83
CA TYR A 199 -4.44 2.61 7.77
C TYR A 199 -3.58 3.81 7.36
N ARG A 200 -4.03 4.63 6.40
CA ARG A 200 -3.34 5.86 6.00
C ARG A 200 -3.19 6.85 7.16
N LYS A 201 -4.22 6.98 7.99
CA LYS A 201 -4.16 7.82 9.21
C LYS A 201 -3.08 7.34 10.19
N ILE A 202 -2.88 6.02 10.30
CA ILE A 202 -1.81 5.44 11.13
C ILE A 202 -0.44 5.72 10.51
N SER A 203 -0.28 5.52 9.21
CA SER A 203 1.01 5.71 8.53
C SER A 203 1.47 7.17 8.55
N GLU A 204 0.54 8.12 8.38
CA GLU A 204 0.80 9.56 8.51
C GLU A 204 1.24 9.94 9.94
N LYS A 205 0.57 9.41 10.97
CA LYS A 205 0.98 9.61 12.37
C LYS A 205 2.37 9.05 12.66
N LYS A 206 2.70 7.85 12.15
CA LYS A 206 4.01 7.23 12.34
C LYS A 206 5.11 8.02 11.62
N ALA A 207 4.84 8.58 10.45
CA ALA A 207 5.80 9.41 9.71
C ALA A 207 6.06 10.78 10.35
N ALA A 208 5.13 11.28 11.19
CA ALA A 208 5.24 12.55 11.90
C ALA A 208 5.89 12.46 13.29
N ARG A 209 6.17 11.25 13.79
CA ARG A 209 6.90 10.98 15.05
C ARG A 209 8.39 10.81 14.76
#